data_AF-M6U7G7-F1
#
_entry.id   AF-M6U7G7-F1
#
_cell.length_a   1.000
_cell.length_b   1.000
_cell.length_c   1.000
_cell.angle_alpha   90.00
_cell.angle_beta   90.00
_cell.angle_gamma   90.00
#
_symmetry.space_group_name_H-M   'P 1'
#
loop_
_entity.id
_entity.type
_entity.pdbx_description
1 polymer ?
#
loop_
_entity_poly.entity_id
_entity_poly.type
_entity_poly.pdbx_seq_one_letter_code
_entity_poly.pdbx_strand_id
1 'polypeptide(L)'
;MNKKEEKRNALRISRPGGNSNLSLVQNDEDLEVQEIIDLHKGVESLLSRGVESIIRIGERLAKKKQELKHGEFQKWVEINFIVDHKNPKYFSMRTARRYIQAYTNQDRIANADSIRTAYKILSESTKEEIEINPLNEEENPEVLFKKFESGIKLSKSEKSIVNKYLIQRKEKLFFEVKRKAAKIDEYLKKLGYK
;
A
#
# COMPACT_ATOMS: atom_id res chain seq x y z
N MET A 1 -42.37 11.31 51.95
CA MET A 1 -42.19 10.27 50.90
C MET A 1 -42.98 10.66 49.66
N ASN A 2 -42.35 10.62 48.49
CA ASN A 2 -42.89 11.15 47.26
C ASN A 2 -43.76 10.09 46.57
N LYS A 3 -45.04 10.39 46.28
CA LYS A 3 -46.01 9.48 45.62
C LYS A 3 -45.51 8.92 44.27
N LYS A 4 -44.48 9.54 43.68
CA LYS A 4 -43.83 9.11 42.44
C LYS A 4 -42.83 7.95 42.64
N GLU A 5 -42.24 7.82 43.83
CA GLU A 5 -41.34 6.71 44.19
C GLU A 5 -42.10 5.43 44.54
N GLU A 6 -43.23 5.53 45.25
CA GLU A 6 -44.07 4.37 45.56
C GLU A 6 -44.61 3.69 44.30
N LYS A 7 -45.00 4.47 43.27
CA LYS A 7 -45.43 3.91 41.98
C LYS A 7 -44.31 3.22 41.21
N ARG A 8 -43.06 3.68 41.35
CA ARG A 8 -41.89 3.06 40.71
C ARG A 8 -41.48 1.76 41.40
N ASN A 9 -41.59 1.70 42.73
CA ASN A 9 -41.31 0.47 43.47
C ASN A 9 -42.43 -0.57 43.36
N ALA A 10 -43.70 -0.15 43.23
CA ALA A 10 -44.81 -1.07 42.98
C ALA A 10 -44.70 -1.84 41.64
N LEU A 11 -44.02 -1.26 40.64
CA LEU A 11 -43.74 -1.89 39.35
C LEU A 11 -42.55 -2.87 39.39
N ARG A 12 -41.78 -2.89 40.49
CA ARG A 12 -40.60 -3.77 40.67
C ARG A 12 -40.86 -4.93 41.63
N ILE A 13 -42.10 -5.11 42.09
CA ILE A 13 -42.48 -6.28 42.87
C ILE A 13 -42.68 -7.43 41.89
N SER A 14 -41.72 -8.35 41.86
CA SER A 14 -41.81 -9.63 41.15
C SER A 14 -43.13 -10.31 41.50
N ARG A 15 -43.91 -10.64 40.46
CA ARG A 15 -45.16 -11.41 40.61
C ARG A 15 -44.83 -12.81 41.13
N PRO A 16 -45.46 -13.29 42.21
CA PRO A 16 -45.30 -14.67 42.63
C PRO A 16 -46.09 -15.55 41.65
N GLY A 17 -45.39 -16.46 40.96
CA GLY A 17 -45.98 -17.37 39.97
C GLY A 17 -45.45 -17.25 38.53
N GLY A 18 -44.47 -16.38 38.26
CA GLY A 18 -43.74 -16.39 36.99
C GLY A 18 -42.74 -17.54 36.96
N ASN A 19 -43.22 -18.75 36.69
CA ASN A 19 -42.38 -19.93 36.52
C ASN A 19 -41.23 -19.64 35.56
N SER A 20 -40.03 -19.87 36.09
CA SER A 20 -38.78 -20.11 35.38
C SER A 20 -39.02 -21.00 34.16
N ASN A 21 -39.05 -20.38 32.99
CA ASN A 21 -38.67 -20.95 31.70
C ASN A 21 -38.71 -19.79 30.70
N LEU A 22 -37.81 -18.81 30.87
CA LEU A 22 -37.18 -18.30 29.66
C LEU A 22 -36.42 -19.50 29.12
N SER A 23 -37.05 -20.22 28.20
CA SER A 23 -36.32 -20.97 27.20
C SER A 23 -35.25 -20.00 26.70
N LEU A 24 -34.01 -20.23 27.15
CA LEU A 24 -32.85 -19.81 26.40
C LEU A 24 -33.17 -20.28 24.99
N VAL A 25 -33.47 -19.33 24.11
CA VAL A 25 -33.39 -19.58 22.68
C VAL A 25 -31.96 -20.05 22.53
N GLN A 26 -31.77 -21.37 22.51
CA GLN A 26 -30.59 -21.95 21.94
C GLN A 26 -30.68 -21.44 20.52
N ASN A 27 -29.97 -20.35 20.25
CA ASN A 27 -29.65 -20.03 18.88
C ASN A 27 -29.02 -21.33 18.37
N ASP A 28 -29.68 -21.98 17.41
CA ASP A 28 -29.03 -22.97 16.54
C ASP A 28 -27.91 -22.20 15.82
N GLU A 29 -26.86 -21.85 16.56
CA GLU A 29 -25.61 -21.38 16.01
C GLU A 29 -25.03 -22.62 15.37
N ASP A 30 -25.27 -22.72 14.07
CA ASP A 30 -24.68 -23.72 13.22
C ASP A 30 -23.18 -23.82 13.56
N LEU A 31 -22.78 -24.99 14.06
CA LEU A 31 -21.43 -25.25 14.54
C LEU A 31 -20.40 -24.98 13.42
N GLU A 32 -20.78 -25.25 12.17
CA GLU A 32 -19.98 -24.94 10.99
C GLU A 32 -19.79 -23.43 10.81
N VAL A 33 -20.84 -22.63 11.04
CA VAL A 33 -20.76 -21.16 10.94
C VAL A 33 -19.82 -20.61 12.02
N GLN A 34 -19.89 -21.12 13.25
CA GLN A 34 -18.97 -20.70 14.30
C GLN A 34 -17.52 -21.09 14.00
N GLU A 35 -17.29 -22.31 13.49
CA GLU A 35 -15.97 -22.76 13.08
C GLU A 35 -15.38 -21.89 11.95
N ILE A 36 -16.18 -21.53 10.95
CA ILE A 36 -15.78 -20.61 9.86
C ILE A 36 -15.41 -19.23 10.42
N ILE A 37 -16.20 -18.68 11.34
CA ILE A 37 -15.94 -17.39 11.97
C ILE A 37 -14.62 -17.42 12.74
N ASP A 38 -14.36 -18.48 13.50
CA ASP A 38 -13.14 -18.60 14.30
C ASP A 38 -11.89 -18.79 13.43
N LEU A 39 -12.00 -19.57 12.35
CA LEU A 39 -10.95 -19.65 11.33
C LEU A 39 -10.67 -18.28 10.70
N HIS A 40 -11.72 -17.51 10.38
CA HIS A 40 -11.58 -16.16 9.82
C HIS A 40 -10.85 -15.21 10.78
N LYS A 41 -11.28 -15.14 12.05
CA LYS A 41 -10.58 -14.36 13.11
C LYS A 41 -9.12 -14.79 13.27
N GLY A 42 -8.85 -16.10 13.15
CA GLY A 42 -7.50 -16.65 13.16
C GLY A 42 -6.62 -16.08 12.03
N VAL A 43 -7.16 -16.00 10.81
CA VAL A 43 -6.50 -15.39 9.66
C VAL A 43 -6.23 -13.90 9.88
N GLU A 44 -7.21 -13.14 10.35
CA GLU A 44 -7.04 -11.70 10.64
C GLU A 44 -5.94 -11.45 11.68
N SER A 45 -5.93 -12.23 12.76
CA SER A 45 -4.88 -12.16 13.80
C SER A 45 -3.49 -12.45 13.22
N LEU A 46 -3.35 -13.46 12.34
CA LEU A 46 -2.08 -13.76 11.68
C LEU A 46 -1.61 -12.62 10.77
N LEU A 47 -2.54 -11.99 10.04
CA LEU A 47 -2.23 -10.87 9.15
C LEU A 47 -1.77 -9.64 9.95
N SER A 48 -2.48 -9.30 11.02
CA SER A 48 -2.14 -8.19 11.92
C SER A 48 -0.76 -8.39 12.57
N ARG A 49 -0.51 -9.59 13.13
CA ARG A 49 0.83 -9.97 13.64
C ARG A 49 1.90 -9.92 12.55
N GLY A 50 1.54 -10.20 11.30
CA GLY A 50 2.43 -10.09 10.16
C GLY A 50 2.90 -8.65 9.91
N VAL A 51 1.98 -7.68 9.98
CA VAL A 51 2.31 -6.24 9.86
C VAL A 51 3.21 -5.80 11.02
N GLU A 52 2.87 -6.18 12.24
CA GLU A 52 3.70 -5.87 13.42
C GLU A 52 5.11 -6.47 13.31
N SER A 53 5.21 -7.72 12.85
CA SER A 53 6.49 -8.39 12.64
C SER A 53 7.36 -7.64 11.62
N ILE A 54 6.77 -7.12 10.55
CA ILE A 54 7.47 -6.32 9.55
C ILE A 54 8.04 -5.03 10.16
N ILE A 55 7.24 -4.33 10.96
CA ILE A 55 7.66 -3.09 11.64
C ILE A 55 8.84 -3.39 12.58
N ARG A 56 8.73 -4.45 13.39
CA ARG A 56 9.80 -4.87 14.32
C ARG A 56 11.08 -5.25 13.59
N ILE A 57 10.99 -5.96 12.46
CA ILE A 57 12.17 -6.26 11.62
C ILE A 57 12.78 -4.96 11.09
N GLY A 58 11.95 -4.03 10.62
CA GLY A 58 12.35 -2.71 10.16
C GLY A 58 13.12 -1.91 11.21
N GLU A 59 12.64 -1.90 12.45
CA GLU A 59 13.32 -1.26 13.58
C GLU A 59 14.72 -1.86 13.80
N ARG A 60 14.83 -3.19 13.83
CA ARG A 60 16.11 -3.88 14.04
C ARG A 60 17.10 -3.57 12.90
N LEU A 61 16.62 -3.57 11.66
CA LEU A 61 17.44 -3.22 10.50
C LEU A 61 17.87 -1.74 10.52
N ALA A 62 16.99 -0.82 10.94
CA ALA A 62 17.29 0.59 11.04
C ALA A 62 18.36 0.86 12.11
N LYS A 63 18.24 0.26 13.30
CA LYS A 63 19.27 0.31 14.34
C LYS A 63 20.60 -0.22 13.83
N LYS A 64 20.59 -1.39 13.18
CA LYS A 64 21.82 -1.97 12.64
C LYS A 64 22.47 -1.10 11.56
N LYS A 65 21.66 -0.43 10.73
CA LYS A 65 22.14 0.52 9.72
C LYS A 65 22.82 1.75 10.34
N GLN A 66 22.38 2.19 11.51
CA GLN A 66 23.00 3.33 12.22
C GLN A 66 24.34 2.97 12.89
N GLU A 67 24.50 1.72 13.32
CA GLU A 67 25.76 1.22 13.90
C GLU A 67 26.88 1.07 12.85
N LEU A 68 26.51 0.84 11.59
CA LEU A 68 27.44 0.56 10.50
C LEU A 68 27.86 1.85 9.77
N LYS A 69 29.06 1.85 9.20
CA LYS A 69 29.53 3.01 8.41
C LYS A 69 28.72 3.12 7.11
N HIS A 70 28.71 4.33 6.53
CA HIS A 70 28.09 4.56 5.22
C HIS A 70 28.59 3.56 4.18
N GLY A 71 27.64 2.89 3.50
CA GLY A 71 27.93 1.87 2.48
C GLY A 71 28.11 0.44 2.99
N GLU A 72 28.34 0.22 4.29
CA GLU A 72 28.58 -1.12 4.84
C GLU A 72 27.29 -1.92 5.09
N PHE A 73 26.17 -1.23 5.30
CA PHE A 73 24.88 -1.89 5.55
C PHE A 73 24.45 -2.84 4.43
N GLN A 74 24.70 -2.48 3.16
CA GLN A 74 24.36 -3.34 2.03
C GLN A 74 25.16 -4.65 2.07
N LYS A 75 26.48 -4.55 2.26
CA LYS A 75 27.36 -5.73 2.41
C LYS A 75 26.95 -6.58 3.60
N TRP A 76 26.58 -5.94 4.71
CA TRP A 76 26.10 -6.64 5.90
C TRP A 76 24.81 -7.42 5.62
N VAL A 77 23.83 -6.82 4.93
CA VAL A 77 22.60 -7.54 4.53
C VAL A 77 22.93 -8.67 3.56
N GLU A 78 23.85 -8.44 2.63
CA GLU A 78 24.27 -9.44 1.66
C GLU A 78 24.91 -10.67 2.34
N ILE A 79 25.82 -10.44 3.29
CA ILE A 79 26.51 -11.51 4.03
C ILE A 79 25.56 -12.28 4.96
N ASN A 80 24.62 -11.59 5.62
CA ASN A 80 23.80 -12.21 6.67
C ASN A 80 22.47 -12.79 6.17
N PHE A 81 21.93 -12.29 5.05
CA PHE A 81 20.59 -12.69 4.57
C PHE A 81 20.52 -13.11 3.09
N ILE A 82 21.51 -12.73 2.27
CA ILE A 82 21.53 -13.03 0.82
C ILE A 82 22.45 -14.24 0.56
N VAL A 83 22.06 -15.04 -0.41
CA VAL A 83 22.48 -16.43 -0.59
C VAL A 83 23.97 -16.59 -0.90
N ASP A 84 24.59 -17.50 -0.15
CA ASP A 84 25.59 -18.45 -0.62
C ASP A 84 25.06 -19.88 -0.40
N HIS A 85 25.63 -20.91 -1.05
CA HIS A 85 25.02 -22.26 -1.22
C HIS A 85 24.59 -23.02 0.07
N LYS A 86 24.96 -22.51 1.26
CA LYS A 86 24.69 -23.12 2.57
C LYS A 86 23.54 -22.49 3.36
N ASN A 87 22.98 -21.35 2.93
CA ASN A 87 22.00 -20.62 3.72
C ASN A 87 20.75 -20.28 2.89
N PRO A 88 19.60 -20.96 3.09
CA PRO A 88 18.39 -20.76 2.30
C PRO A 88 17.72 -19.41 2.63
N LYS A 89 18.16 -18.37 1.93
CA LYS A 89 17.41 -17.17 1.46
C LYS A 89 16.28 -16.68 2.38
N TYR A 90 16.61 -15.87 3.38
CA TYR A 90 15.59 -15.20 4.21
C TYR A 90 14.89 -14.06 3.46
N PHE A 91 15.63 -13.07 2.93
CA PHE A 91 15.06 -11.99 2.11
C PHE A 91 16.11 -11.15 1.36
N SER A 92 15.68 -10.41 0.34
CA SER A 92 16.54 -9.55 -0.49
C SER A 92 16.82 -8.18 0.12
N MET A 93 17.84 -7.47 -0.38
CA MET A 93 18.11 -6.08 0.01
C MET A 93 16.92 -5.15 -0.25
N ARG A 94 16.14 -5.42 -1.31
CA ARG A 94 14.90 -4.69 -1.58
C ARG A 94 13.88 -4.87 -0.46
N THR A 95 13.73 -6.11 0.04
CA THR A 95 12.86 -6.42 1.16
C THR A 95 13.32 -5.75 2.45
N ALA A 96 14.64 -5.77 2.72
CA ALA A 96 15.24 -5.10 3.88
C ALA A 96 14.89 -3.60 3.91
N ARG A 97 15.01 -2.93 2.75
CA ARG A 97 14.65 -1.51 2.61
C ARG A 97 13.16 -1.27 2.86
N ARG A 98 12.30 -2.15 2.35
CA ARG A 98 10.84 -2.06 2.56
C ARG A 98 10.45 -2.22 4.03
N TYR A 99 11.14 -3.11 4.77
CA TYR A 99 10.94 -3.25 6.21
C TYR A 99 11.35 -2.00 6.97
N ILE A 100 12.52 -1.41 6.66
CA ILE A 100 12.93 -0.13 7.24
C ILE A 100 11.90 0.96 6.95
N GLN A 101 11.40 1.03 5.71
CA GLN A 101 10.36 2.01 5.32
C GLN A 101 9.04 1.78 6.08
N ALA A 102 8.67 0.53 6.34
CA ALA A 102 7.50 0.20 7.14
C ALA A 102 7.65 0.70 8.58
N TYR A 103 8.83 0.52 9.19
CA TYR A 103 9.14 1.06 10.52
C TYR A 103 9.10 2.60 10.56
N THR A 104 9.70 3.28 9.59
CA THR A 104 9.70 4.76 9.58
C THR A 104 8.31 5.36 9.41
N ASN A 105 7.37 4.60 8.85
CA ASN A 105 5.99 5.01 8.61
C ASN A 105 4.99 4.19 9.42
N GLN A 106 5.42 3.61 10.56
CA GLN A 106 4.62 2.67 11.35
C GLN A 106 3.24 3.25 11.73
N ASP A 107 3.18 4.55 12.05
CA ASP A 107 1.94 5.23 12.44
C ASP A 107 0.88 5.20 11.32
N ARG A 108 1.30 5.19 10.06
CA ARG A 108 0.42 5.14 8.89
C ARG A 108 -0.09 3.73 8.57
N ILE A 109 0.67 2.70 8.96
CA ILE A 109 0.37 1.30 8.64
C ILE A 109 -0.09 0.47 9.84
N ALA A 110 -0.11 1.05 11.05
CA ALA A 110 -0.53 0.37 12.27
C ALA A 110 -1.96 -0.19 12.17
N ASN A 111 -2.83 0.47 11.40
CA ASN A 111 -4.22 0.07 11.18
C ASN A 111 -4.43 -0.75 9.90
N ALA A 112 -3.37 -1.28 9.27
CA ALA A 112 -3.50 -2.03 8.04
C ALA A 112 -3.91 -3.48 8.31
N ASP A 113 -5.02 -3.92 7.70
CA ASP A 113 -5.57 -5.28 7.87
C ASP A 113 -4.69 -6.38 7.24
N SER A 114 -3.77 -6.01 6.35
CA SER A 114 -2.86 -6.96 5.72
C SER A 114 -1.53 -6.32 5.33
N ILE A 115 -0.52 -7.17 5.19
CA ILE A 115 0.81 -6.79 4.68
C ILE A 115 0.70 -6.13 3.30
N ARG A 116 -0.24 -6.58 2.46
CA ARG A 116 -0.43 -6.03 1.11
C ARG A 116 -0.99 -4.60 1.18
N THR A 117 -1.97 -4.37 2.05
CA THR A 117 -2.55 -3.03 2.28
C THR A 117 -1.52 -2.10 2.89
N ALA A 118 -0.74 -2.56 3.88
CA ALA A 118 0.37 -1.79 4.45
C ALA A 118 1.35 -1.32 3.36
N TYR A 119 1.78 -2.21 2.47
CA TYR A 119 2.67 -1.84 1.37
C TYR A 119 2.02 -0.94 0.31
N LYS A 120 0.72 -1.04 0.11
CA LYS A 120 -0.02 -0.15 -0.80
C LYS A 120 -0.01 1.28 -0.26
N ILE A 121 -0.36 1.46 1.02
CA ILE A 121 -0.32 2.75 1.73
C ILE A 121 1.08 3.38 1.62
N LEU A 122 2.15 2.61 1.87
CA LEU A 122 3.53 3.08 1.75
C LEU A 122 3.94 3.49 0.32
N SER A 123 3.29 2.93 -0.70
CA SER A 123 3.58 3.27 -2.11
C SER A 123 2.79 4.46 -2.62
N GLU A 124 1.65 4.76 -2.00
CA GLU A 124 0.81 5.91 -2.32
C GLU A 124 1.39 7.19 -1.71
N SER A 125 1.93 7.14 -0.49
CA SER A 125 2.59 8.30 0.13
C SER A 125 3.82 8.78 -0.65
N THR A 126 4.57 7.88 -1.29
CA THR A 126 5.69 8.27 -2.16
C THR A 126 5.23 9.00 -3.42
N LYS A 127 3.96 8.89 -3.85
CA LYS A 127 3.46 9.64 -5.01
C LYS A 127 3.06 11.06 -4.61
N GLU A 128 2.47 11.22 -3.44
CA GLU A 128 2.08 12.53 -2.89
C GLU A 128 3.30 13.36 -2.47
N GLU A 129 4.36 12.73 -1.93
CA GLU A 129 5.62 13.43 -1.60
C GLU A 129 6.43 13.86 -2.85
N ILE A 130 6.20 13.25 -4.02
CA ILE A 130 6.82 13.69 -5.29
C ILE A 130 6.18 15.00 -5.81
N GLU A 131 4.95 15.34 -5.39
CA GLU A 131 4.26 16.55 -5.86
C GLU A 131 4.69 17.84 -5.15
N ILE A 132 5.51 17.77 -4.08
CA ILE A 132 5.93 18.95 -3.29
C ILE A 132 7.44 19.24 -3.41
N ASN A 133 8.19 18.51 -4.23
CA ASN A 133 9.56 18.91 -4.52
C ASN A 133 9.51 19.93 -5.67
N PRO A 134 9.87 21.21 -5.47
CA PRO A 134 10.06 22.11 -6.61
C PRO A 134 11.10 21.45 -7.51
N LEU A 135 10.70 21.09 -8.73
CA LEU A 135 11.62 20.65 -9.77
C LEU A 135 12.76 21.66 -9.81
N ASN A 136 13.96 21.25 -9.41
CA ASN A 136 15.16 22.02 -9.70
C ASN A 136 15.07 22.37 -11.18
N GLU A 137 15.12 23.67 -11.52
CA GLU A 137 14.93 24.17 -12.90
C GLU A 137 15.89 23.50 -13.90
N GLU A 138 16.96 22.87 -13.39
CA GLU A 138 17.92 22.05 -14.12
C GLU A 138 17.39 20.72 -14.68
N GLU A 139 16.27 20.18 -14.16
CA GLU A 139 15.67 18.90 -14.60
C GLU A 139 14.44 19.07 -15.49
N ASN A 140 14.11 20.29 -15.94
CA ASN A 140 12.98 20.49 -16.84
C ASN A 140 13.25 19.78 -18.19
N PRO A 141 12.44 18.77 -18.58
CA PRO A 141 12.68 17.99 -19.79
C PRO A 141 12.67 18.82 -21.07
N GLU A 142 11.98 19.97 -21.08
CA GLU A 142 11.97 20.88 -22.23
C GLU A 142 13.26 21.68 -22.37
N VAL A 143 13.86 22.08 -21.24
CA VAL A 143 15.15 22.78 -21.23
C VAL A 143 16.27 21.82 -21.61
N LEU A 144 16.25 20.59 -21.08
CA LEU A 144 17.18 19.53 -21.46
C LEU A 144 17.02 19.12 -22.93
N PHE A 145 15.80 19.12 -23.46
CA PHE A 145 15.54 18.86 -24.87
C PHE A 145 16.06 19.99 -25.77
N LYS A 146 15.88 21.27 -25.40
CA LYS A 146 16.49 22.40 -26.12
C LYS A 146 18.02 22.33 -26.11
N LYS A 147 18.62 21.93 -24.98
CA LYS A 147 20.08 21.67 -24.89
C LYS A 147 20.49 20.52 -25.83
N PHE A 148 19.70 19.45 -25.91
CA PHE A 148 19.92 18.36 -26.86
C PHE A 148 19.88 18.84 -28.32
N GLU A 149 18.85 19.59 -28.71
CA GLU A 149 18.70 20.13 -30.06
C GLU A 149 19.85 21.07 -30.45
N SER A 150 20.36 21.85 -29.48
CA SER A 150 21.53 22.72 -29.68
C SER A 150 22.88 21.98 -29.77
N GLY A 151 22.89 20.65 -29.67
CA GLY A 151 24.10 19.81 -29.83
C GLY A 151 24.99 19.69 -28.60
N ILE A 152 24.53 20.13 -27.43
CA ILE A 152 25.29 20.05 -26.18
C ILE A 152 25.31 18.59 -25.67
N LYS A 153 26.48 18.12 -25.22
CA LYS A 153 26.63 16.77 -24.66
C LYS A 153 25.94 16.66 -23.31
N LEU A 154 24.85 15.89 -23.28
CA LEU A 154 24.10 15.56 -22.07
C LEU A 154 24.75 14.43 -21.27
N SER A 155 24.60 14.49 -19.95
CA SER A 155 24.91 13.44 -18.99
C SER A 155 24.00 12.21 -19.15
N LYS A 156 24.41 11.06 -18.58
CA LYS A 156 23.66 9.79 -18.67
C LYS A 156 22.27 9.90 -18.01
N SER A 157 22.14 10.66 -16.93
CA SER A 157 20.87 10.95 -16.26
C SER A 157 19.96 11.84 -17.13
N GLU A 158 20.50 12.94 -17.64
CA GLU A 158 19.79 13.89 -18.51
C GLU A 158 19.29 13.22 -19.80
N LYS A 159 20.10 12.36 -20.42
CA LYS A 159 19.69 11.55 -21.57
C LYS A 159 18.51 10.63 -21.26
N SER A 160 18.45 10.07 -20.05
CA SER A 160 17.32 9.23 -19.65
C SER A 160 16.03 10.05 -19.52
N ILE A 161 16.13 11.27 -18.98
CA ILE A 161 15.00 12.20 -18.84
C ILE A 161 14.49 12.63 -20.22
N VAL A 162 15.38 13.08 -21.11
CA VAL A 162 15.02 13.48 -22.48
C VAL A 162 14.44 12.30 -23.28
N ASN A 163 15.00 11.10 -23.13
CA ASN A 163 14.48 9.91 -23.82
C ASN A 163 13.05 9.56 -23.37
N LYS A 164 12.77 9.59 -22.06
CA LYS A 164 11.41 9.41 -21.54
C LYS A 164 10.45 10.48 -22.07
N TYR A 165 10.86 11.74 -22.07
CA TYR A 165 10.08 12.84 -22.61
C TYR A 165 9.75 12.65 -24.10
N LEU A 166 10.73 12.24 -24.91
CA LEU A 166 10.54 11.99 -26.34
C LEU A 166 9.62 10.79 -26.62
N ILE A 167 9.73 9.71 -25.83
CA ILE A 167 8.83 8.55 -25.93
C ILE A 167 7.39 8.97 -25.63
N GLN A 168 7.16 9.70 -24.54
CA GLN A 168 5.82 10.19 -24.18
C GLN A 168 5.25 11.14 -25.24
N ARG A 169 6.08 12.04 -25.79
CA ARG A 169 5.68 12.95 -26.87
C ARG A 169 5.32 12.20 -28.15
N LYS A 170 6.11 11.17 -28.51
CA LYS A 170 5.82 10.29 -29.65
C LYS A 170 4.48 9.58 -29.44
N GLU A 171 4.26 8.95 -28.30
CA GLU A 171 3.02 8.22 -28.00
C GLU A 171 1.78 9.11 -28.08
N LYS A 172 1.84 10.33 -27.53
CA LYS A 172 0.76 11.32 -27.65
C LYS A 172 0.46 11.66 -29.11
N LEU A 173 1.49 11.94 -29.91
CA LEU A 173 1.34 12.24 -31.33
C LEU A 173 0.69 11.05 -32.09
N PHE A 174 1.17 9.83 -31.84
CA PHE A 174 0.60 8.62 -32.45
C PHE A 174 -0.87 8.42 -32.07
N PHE A 175 -1.22 8.68 -30.81
CA PHE A 175 -2.60 8.58 -30.35
C PHE A 175 -3.50 9.61 -31.04
N GLU A 176 -3.07 10.86 -31.17
CA GLU A 176 -3.81 11.90 -31.87
C GLU A 176 -3.97 11.60 -33.36
N VAL A 177 -2.90 11.16 -34.02
CA VAL A 177 -2.93 10.76 -35.44
C VAL A 177 -3.89 9.58 -35.63
N LYS A 178 -3.85 8.57 -34.75
CA LYS A 178 -4.76 7.43 -34.80
C LYS A 178 -6.21 7.85 -34.62
N ARG A 179 -6.50 8.78 -33.71
CA ARG A 179 -7.86 9.34 -33.55
C ARG A 179 -8.31 10.11 -34.77
N LYS A 180 -7.43 10.90 -35.39
CA LYS A 180 -7.74 11.65 -36.62
C LYS A 180 -7.99 10.70 -37.80
N ALA A 181 -7.15 9.67 -37.96
CA ALA A 181 -7.32 8.64 -38.98
C ALA A 181 -8.65 7.89 -38.80
N ALA A 182 -8.97 7.45 -37.57
CA ALA A 182 -10.24 6.78 -37.29
C ALA A 182 -11.47 7.64 -37.61
N LYS A 183 -11.41 8.95 -37.38
CA LYS A 183 -12.47 9.88 -37.79
C LYS A 183 -12.61 9.99 -39.30
N ILE A 184 -11.49 10.00 -40.03
CA ILE A 184 -11.48 10.02 -41.49
C ILE A 184 -12.07 8.70 -42.03
N ASP A 185 -11.69 7.56 -41.46
CA ASP A 185 -12.26 6.24 -41.83
C ASP A 185 -13.77 6.20 -41.56
N GLU A 186 -14.24 6.81 -40.47
CA GLU A 186 -15.66 6.94 -40.18
C GLU A 186 -16.39 7.78 -41.23
N TYR A 187 -15.79 8.88 -41.68
CA TYR A 187 -16.33 9.70 -42.77
C TYR A 187 -16.31 8.97 -44.12
N LEU A 188 -15.25 8.23 -44.43
CA LEU A 188 -15.15 7.42 -45.66
C LEU A 188 -16.22 6.30 -45.69
N LYS A 189 -16.46 5.64 -44.55
CA LYS A 189 -17.56 4.66 -44.41
C LYS A 189 -18.92 5.29 -44.64
N LYS A 190 -19.15 6.50 -44.11
CA LYS A 190 -20.41 7.26 -44.33
C LYS A 190 -20.61 7.66 -45.79
N LEU A 191 -19.52 7.82 -46.55
CA LEU A 191 -19.53 8.11 -47.98
C LEU A 191 -19.58 6.85 -48.87
N GLY A 192 -19.68 5.65 -48.29
CA GLY A 192 -19.81 4.40 -49.05
C GLY A 192 -18.52 3.89 -49.69
N TYR A 193 -17.36 4.44 -49.29
CA TYR A 193 -16.05 3.94 -49.73
C TYR A 193 -15.75 2.63 -48.98
N LYS A 194 -15.52 1.54 -49.72
CA LYS A 194 -15.16 0.22 -49.17
C LYS A 194 -13.69 0.16 -48.78
#